data_AF-A0A3B9CPL9-F1
#
_entry.id   AF-A0A3B9CPL9-F1
#
_cell.length_a   1.000
_cell.length_b   1.000
_cell.length_c   1.000
_cell.angle_alpha   90.00
_cell.angle_beta   90.00
_cell.angle_gamma   90.00
#
_symmetry.space_group_name_H-M   'P 1'
#
loop_
_entity.id
_entity.type
_entity.pdbx_description
1 polymer ?
#
loop_
_entity_poly.entity_id
_entity_poly.type
_entity_poly.pdbx_seq_one_letter_code
_entity_poly.pdbx_strand_id
1 'polypeptide(L)'
;MIRGPAAGKCQMAKATDNSDSFDLDRFRKLLQLMEKHDVTEANLQKGDESWKVRRGPREVVVAPQAAPVAAPAPAPPAAAPAPAPSA
;
A
#
# COMPACT_ATOMS: atom_id res chain seq x y z
N MET A 1 10.04 28.20 -65.90
CA MET A 1 11.06 27.72 -64.94
C MET A 1 11.12 28.75 -63.81
N ILE A 2 11.02 28.51 -62.51
CA ILE A 2 11.08 27.32 -61.66
C ILE A 2 10.64 27.76 -60.25
N ARG A 3 9.70 27.01 -59.65
CA ARG A 3 9.39 26.79 -58.22
C ARG A 3 9.77 27.86 -57.18
N GLY A 4 8.78 28.32 -56.41
CA GLY A 4 8.98 29.00 -55.12
C GLY A 4 9.47 28.07 -54.01
N PRO A 5 9.60 28.61 -52.79
CA PRO A 5 9.01 27.92 -51.65
C PRO A 5 8.27 28.87 -50.70
N ALA A 6 7.01 28.51 -50.42
CA ALA A 6 6.30 28.98 -49.24
C ALA A 6 7.10 28.53 -48.00
N ALA A 7 7.58 29.49 -47.21
CA ALA A 7 8.14 29.20 -45.90
C ALA A 7 7.01 28.66 -45.02
N GLY A 8 7.01 27.34 -44.92
CA GLY A 8 6.08 26.56 -44.14
C GLY A 8 6.06 27.04 -42.69
N LYS A 9 4.85 27.00 -42.13
CA LYS A 9 4.61 27.04 -40.70
C LYS A 9 5.58 26.05 -40.05
N CYS A 10 6.57 26.56 -39.34
CA CYS A 10 7.31 25.77 -38.36
C CYS A 10 6.30 25.37 -37.29
N GLN A 11 5.60 24.26 -37.56
CA GLN A 11 4.95 23.46 -36.54
C GLN A 11 6.08 22.98 -35.66
N MET A 12 6.36 23.77 -34.61
CA MET A 12 7.07 23.29 -33.44
C MET A 12 6.34 22.01 -33.02
N ALA A 13 7.04 20.90 -33.17
CA ALA A 13 6.61 19.60 -32.72
C ALA A 13 6.01 19.73 -31.33
N LYS A 14 4.75 19.30 -31.18
CA LYS A 14 4.14 19.07 -29.89
C LYS A 14 5.12 18.22 -29.11
N ALA A 15 5.79 18.81 -28.12
CA ALA A 15 6.57 18.06 -27.15
C ALA A 15 5.59 17.07 -26.53
N THR A 16 5.68 15.82 -26.96
CA THR A 16 5.11 14.69 -26.26
C THR A 16 5.98 14.55 -25.03
N ASP A 17 5.65 15.34 -24.01
CA ASP A 17 6.20 15.15 -22.69
C ASP A 17 5.92 13.71 -22.26
N ASN A 18 7.03 13.06 -21.96
CA ASN A 18 7.13 11.64 -21.80
C ASN A 18 6.78 11.34 -20.35
N SER A 19 5.56 10.85 -20.13
CA SER A 19 5.27 9.89 -19.06
C SER A 19 5.86 10.28 -17.69
N ASP A 20 5.40 11.40 -17.13
CA ASP A 20 5.56 11.64 -15.70
C ASP A 20 4.98 10.44 -14.95
N SER A 21 5.69 10.03 -13.91
CA SER A 21 5.84 8.65 -13.49
C SER A 21 4.50 7.89 -13.36
N PHE A 22 3.44 8.57 -12.91
CA PHE A 22 2.13 7.99 -12.69
C PHE A 22 1.06 8.70 -13.53
N ASP A 23 0.60 8.05 -14.61
CA ASP A 23 -0.45 8.59 -15.47
C ASP A 23 -1.81 8.03 -15.07
N LEU A 24 -2.74 8.93 -14.73
CA LEU A 24 -4.07 8.54 -14.27
C LEU A 24 -4.90 7.88 -15.37
N ASP A 25 -4.72 8.25 -16.64
CA ASP A 25 -5.48 7.64 -17.74
C ASP A 25 -5.05 6.19 -17.97
N ARG A 26 -3.75 5.90 -17.92
CA ARG A 26 -3.23 4.52 -17.91
C ARG A 26 -3.70 3.74 -16.68
N PHE A 27 -3.72 4.37 -15.51
CA PHE A 27 -4.20 3.74 -14.28
C PHE A 27 -5.70 3.38 -14.35
N ARG A 28 -6.54 4.27 -14.88
CA ARG A 28 -7.97 4.01 -15.11
C ARG A 28 -8.17 2.86 -16.10
N LYS A 29 -7.34 2.79 -17.14
CA LYS A 29 -7.36 1.68 -18.10
C LYS A 29 -6.96 0.35 -17.46
N LEU A 30 -5.94 0.37 -16.59
CA LEU A 30 -5.51 -0.79 -15.81
C LEU A 30 -6.64 -1.28 -14.90
N LEU A 31 -7.30 -0.39 -14.14
CA LEU A 31 -8.44 -0.76 -13.29
C LEU A 31 -9.57 -1.43 -14.07
N GLN A 32 -9.89 -0.91 -15.26
CA GLN A 32 -10.90 -1.51 -16.14
C GLN A 32 -10.50 -2.92 -16.62
N LEU A 33 -9.23 -3.13 -16.92
CA LEU A 33 -8.69 -4.45 -17.28
C LEU A 33 -8.69 -5.39 -16.08
N MET A 34 -8.29 -4.91 -14.90
CA MET A 34 -8.29 -5.70 -13.67
C MET A 34 -9.71 -6.19 -13.33
N GLU A 35 -10.74 -5.36 -13.50
CA GLU A 35 -12.12 -5.79 -13.29
C GLU A 35 -12.59 -6.83 -14.31
N LYS A 36 -12.27 -6.65 -15.59
CA LYS A 36 -12.64 -7.61 -16.64
C LYS A 36 -11.98 -8.98 -16.49
N HIS A 37 -10.78 -9.02 -15.93
CA HIS A 37 -9.98 -10.24 -15.78
C HIS A 37 -9.92 -10.76 -14.34
N ASP A 38 -10.75 -10.22 -13.44
CA ASP A 38 -10.81 -10.54 -12.01
C ASP A 38 -9.43 -10.51 -11.30
N VAL A 39 -8.61 -9.52 -11.64
CA VAL A 39 -7.30 -9.31 -11.03
C VAL A 39 -7.45 -8.51 -9.73
N THR A 40 -6.91 -9.06 -8.65
CA THR A 40 -6.98 -8.46 -7.30
C THR A 40 -5.74 -7.66 -6.93
N GLU A 41 -4.57 -7.92 -7.54
CA GLU A 41 -3.35 -7.09 -7.41
C GLU A 41 -2.60 -6.91 -8.72
N ALA A 42 -2.05 -5.71 -8.91
CA ALA A 42 -0.94 -5.48 -9.81
C ALA A 42 0.23 -4.81 -9.06
N ASN A 43 1.45 -5.29 -9.28
CA ASN A 43 2.68 -4.63 -8.86
C ASN A 43 3.40 -4.07 -10.10
N LEU A 44 3.68 -2.78 -10.09
CA LEU A 44 4.35 -2.08 -11.20
C LEU A 44 5.69 -1.56 -10.70
N GLN A 45 6.76 -1.87 -11.41
CA GLN A 45 8.11 -1.40 -11.10
C GLN A 45 8.66 -0.62 -12.29
N LYS A 46 9.16 0.60 -12.04
CA LYS A 46 9.74 1.47 -13.07
C LYS A 46 11.01 2.10 -12.52
N GLY A 47 12.16 1.52 -12.86
CA GLY A 47 13.45 1.92 -12.31
C GLY A 47 13.44 1.79 -10.79
N ASP A 48 13.54 2.92 -10.11
CA ASP A 48 13.56 3.02 -8.65
C ASP A 48 12.15 3.10 -8.00
N GLU A 49 11.09 3.26 -8.80
CA GLU A 49 9.71 3.39 -8.29
C GLU A 49 8.96 2.06 -8.34
N SER A 50 8.18 1.78 -7.28
CA SER A 50 7.35 0.58 -7.17
C SER A 50 5.95 0.95 -6.69
N TRP A 51 4.92 0.58 -7.44
CA TRP A 51 3.52 0.76 -7.08
C TRP A 51 2.80 -0.56 -6.91
N LYS A 52 1.91 -0.58 -5.92
CA LYS A 52 1.03 -1.71 -5.61
C LYS A 52 -0.41 -1.27 -5.74
N VAL A 53 -1.12 -1.86 -6.67
CA VAL A 53 -2.53 -1.59 -6.95
C VAL A 53 -3.33 -2.80 -6.49
N ARG A 54 -4.24 -2.59 -5.55
CA ARG A 54 -5.10 -3.65 -5.01
C ARG A 54 -6.56 -3.30 -5.25
N ARG A 55 -7.34 -4.27 -5.73
CA ARG A 55 -8.80 -4.18 -5.88
C ARG A 55 -9.44 -4.83 -4.65
N GLY A 56 -10.39 -4.12 -4.02
CA GLY A 56 -11.10 -4.59 -2.83
C GLY A 56 -10.88 -3.70 -1.62
N PRO A 57 -11.60 -3.94 -0.51
CA PRO A 57 -11.35 -3.24 0.73
C PRO A 57 -9.87 -3.40 1.06
N ARG A 58 -9.20 -2.29 1.37
CA ARG A 58 -7.87 -2.33 1.99
C ARG A 58 -8.10 -3.10 3.28
N GLU A 59 -7.80 -4.40 3.28
CA GLU A 59 -7.71 -5.18 4.50
C GLU A 59 -6.58 -4.49 5.26
N VAL A 60 -6.98 -3.53 6.09
CA VAL A 60 -6.11 -2.96 7.10
C VAL A 60 -5.79 -4.18 7.93
N VAL A 61 -4.66 -4.80 7.63
CA VAL A 61 -4.04 -5.77 8.51
C VAL A 61 -3.82 -4.98 9.78
N VAL A 62 -4.81 -5.05 10.68
CA VAL A 62 -4.70 -4.55 12.03
C VAL A 62 -3.60 -5.42 12.59
N ALA A 63 -2.38 -4.89 12.64
CA ALA A 63 -1.30 -5.53 13.36
C ALA A 63 -1.85 -5.92 14.73
N PRO A 64 -1.68 -7.17 15.17
CA PRO A 64 -2.25 -7.61 16.44
C PRO A 64 -1.77 -6.64 17.51
N GLN A 65 -2.71 -5.88 18.08
CA GLN A 65 -2.42 -5.05 19.24
C GLN A 65 -1.92 -6.00 20.31
N ALA A 66 -0.67 -5.80 20.76
CA ALA A 66 -0.08 -6.58 21.82
C ALA A 66 -1.03 -6.53 23.02
N ALA A 67 -1.58 -7.69 23.39
CA ALA A 67 -2.48 -7.80 24.52
C ALA A 67 -1.73 -7.37 25.79
N PRO A 68 -2.35 -6.58 26.68
CA PRO A 68 -1.72 -6.21 27.93
C PRO A 68 -1.39 -7.49 28.72
N VAL A 69 -0.10 -7.68 28.98
CA VAL A 69 0.42 -8.81 29.76
C VAL A 69 -0.02 -8.59 31.20
N ALA A 70 -0.85 -9.50 31.73
CA ALA A 70 -1.31 -9.41 33.12
C ALA A 70 -0.10 -9.54 34.06
N ALA A 71 0.08 -8.55 34.93
CA ALA A 71 1.09 -8.58 35.97
C ALA A 71 0.79 -9.73 36.95
N PRO A 72 1.81 -10.50 37.40
CA PRO A 72 1.60 -11.61 38.32
C PRO A 72 0.97 -11.12 39.63
N ALA A 73 -0.08 -11.83 40.05
CA ALA A 73 -0.79 -11.53 41.30
C ALA A 73 0.11 -11.76 42.53
N PRO A 74 0.01 -10.91 43.57
CA PRO A 74 0.79 -11.08 44.79
C PRO A 74 0.43 -12.41 45.48
N ALA A 75 1.46 -13.11 45.95
CA ALA A 75 1.32 -14.39 46.63
C ALA A 75 0.54 -14.24 47.95
N PRO A 76 -0.31 -15.24 48.29
CA PRO A 76 -1.08 -15.20 49.54
C PRO A 76 -0.15 -15.23 50.76
N PRO A 77 -0.51 -14.52 51.84
CA PRO A 77 0.26 -14.54 53.08
C PRO A 77 0.27 -15.94 53.69
N ALA A 78 1.45 -16.36 54.15
CA ALA A 78 1.65 -17.65 54.80
C ALA A 78 0.85 -17.73 56.10
N ALA A 79 0.09 -18.82 56.25
CA ALA A 79 -0.69 -19.08 57.46
C ALA A 79 0.23 -19.27 58.67
N ALA A 80 -0.08 -18.55 59.75
CA ALA A 80 0.61 -18.67 61.03
C ALA A 80 0.35 -20.05 61.66
N PRO A 81 1.34 -20.64 62.36
CA PRO A 81 1.17 -21.94 62.99
C PRO A 81 0.14 -21.89 64.12
N ALA A 82 -0.76 -22.87 64.14
CA ALA A 82 -1.75 -23.04 65.19
C ALA A 82 -1.08 -23.47 66.51
N PRO A 83 -1.57 -23.00 67.68
CA PRO A 83 -1.00 -23.39 68.96
C PRO A 83 -1.24 -24.88 69.23
N ALA A 84 -0.18 -25.55 69.69
CA ALA A 84 -0.21 -26.96 70.07
C ALA A 84 -1.13 -27.18 71.29
N PRO A 85 -1.86 -28.31 71.36
CA PRO A 85 -2.68 -28.61 72.52
C PRO A 85 -1.78 -28.93 73.73
N SER A 86 -1.99 -28.19 74.82
CA SER A 86 -1.43 -28.54 76.13
C SER A 86 -2.14 -29.77 76.67
N ALA A 87 -1.33 -30.75 77.10
CA ALA A 87 -1.76 -31.89 77.92
C ALA A 87 -1.56 -31.59 79.41
#